data_AF-A0A2E7J875-F1
#
_entry.id   AF-A0A2E7J875-F1
#
_cell.length_a   1.000
_cell.length_b   1.000
_cell.length_c   1.000
_cell.angle_alpha   90.00
_cell.angle_beta   90.00
_cell.angle_gamma   90.00
#
_symmetry.space_group_name_H-M   'P 1'
#
loop_
_entity.id
_entity.type
_entity.pdbx_description
1 polymer ?
#
loop_
_entity_poly.entity_id
_entity_poly.type
_entity_poly.pdbx_seq_one_letter_code
_entity_poly.pdbx_strand_id
1 'polypeptide(L)'
;MSYPIFGKIRFPSLKSAPQRSFNLSDIKVSIKLNSVLTKWGEQENFPDNINIFDQEQYQHDGNSIGYHSYFRTRWDIKGTVLRQSEKSHIYVNLAIVKGNKGQNFFIPEQLQETITLENHKRFDDDSYYLNVTALKECKHVSINDANYLFYVNDIEYCATADSQDYVWITPITENHYLQFTFGVTNNTDVRDHLETVKDYCTSIMQTVQIDFPDWVKREKAIAASVSKDINQGVAMEPLIWKREAETGSYLDFKREASEKAKQTEEQN
;
A
#
# COMPACT_ATOMS: atom_id res chain seq x y z
N MET A 1 -25.44 -8.14 -6.18
CA MET A 1 -24.33 -7.30 -6.68
C MET A 1 -24.07 -7.61 -8.13
N SER A 2 -23.91 -6.59 -8.98
CA SER A 2 -23.68 -6.73 -10.42
C SER A 2 -22.22 -6.47 -10.78
N TYR A 3 -21.66 -7.26 -11.69
CA TYR A 3 -20.40 -6.96 -12.37
C TYR A 3 -20.69 -6.16 -13.65
N PRO A 4 -19.80 -5.27 -14.10
CA PRO A 4 -19.87 -4.72 -15.45
C PRO A 4 -19.98 -5.86 -16.48
N ILE A 5 -20.83 -5.69 -17.50
CA ILE A 5 -21.08 -6.73 -18.52
C ILE A 5 -19.95 -6.78 -19.56
N PHE A 6 -19.16 -5.71 -19.65
CA PHE A 6 -18.09 -5.55 -20.64
C PHE A 6 -16.72 -5.57 -19.97
N GLY A 7 -15.74 -6.27 -20.56
CA GLY A 7 -14.35 -6.35 -20.09
C GLY A 7 -13.76 -7.77 -20.13
N LYS A 8 -12.45 -7.88 -20.38
CA LYS A 8 -11.69 -9.14 -20.28
C LYS A 8 -11.58 -9.61 -18.83
N ILE A 9 -11.41 -8.66 -17.91
CA ILE A 9 -11.55 -8.84 -16.47
C ILE A 9 -12.69 -7.97 -15.95
N ARG A 10 -13.30 -8.39 -14.84
CA ARG A 10 -14.45 -7.71 -14.24
C ARG A 10 -14.28 -7.59 -12.73
N PHE A 11 -14.64 -6.41 -12.23
CA PHE A 11 -14.63 -6.07 -10.82
C PHE A 11 -16.06 -5.92 -10.26
N PRO A 12 -16.25 -6.04 -8.95
CA PRO A 12 -17.51 -5.66 -8.30
C PRO A 12 -17.90 -4.21 -8.62
N SER A 13 -19.19 -3.93 -8.87
CA SER A 13 -19.63 -2.55 -9.12
C SER A 13 -19.62 -1.72 -7.84
N LEU A 14 -19.03 -0.53 -7.88
CA LEU A 14 -19.06 0.44 -6.76
C LEU A 14 -20.36 1.25 -6.68
N LYS A 15 -21.19 1.27 -7.74
CA LYS A 15 -22.43 2.07 -7.77
C LYS A 15 -23.41 1.69 -6.68
N SER A 16 -23.48 0.40 -6.35
CA SER A 16 -24.35 -0.17 -5.32
C SER A 16 -23.62 -0.53 -4.02
N ALA A 17 -22.33 -0.17 -3.90
CA ALA A 17 -21.56 -0.51 -2.72
C ALA A 17 -22.04 0.33 -1.52
N PRO A 18 -22.29 -0.29 -0.35
CA PRO A 18 -22.61 0.45 0.85
C PRO A 18 -21.42 1.33 1.27
N GLN A 19 -21.75 2.48 1.87
CA GLN A 19 -20.77 3.32 2.53
C GLN A 19 -20.47 2.73 3.90
N ARG A 20 -19.18 2.56 4.19
CA ARG A 20 -18.69 2.25 5.52
C ARG A 20 -18.07 3.50 6.10
N SER A 21 -18.29 3.71 7.40
CA SER A 21 -17.75 4.84 8.13
C SER A 21 -17.16 4.34 9.45
N PHE A 22 -16.08 4.97 9.86
CA PHE A 22 -15.37 4.66 11.10
C PHE A 22 -14.71 5.91 11.66
N ASN A 23 -14.43 5.88 12.97
CA ASN A 23 -13.81 7.00 13.67
C ASN A 23 -12.42 6.64 14.17
N LEU A 24 -11.47 7.51 13.85
CA LEU A 24 -10.09 7.50 14.30
C LEU A 24 -9.94 8.68 15.28
N SER A 25 -10.23 8.41 16.54
CA SER A 25 -10.49 9.40 17.58
C SER A 25 -11.66 10.32 17.18
N ASP A 26 -11.36 11.55 16.76
CA ASP A 26 -12.33 12.54 16.30
C ASP A 26 -12.30 12.77 14.78
N ILE A 27 -11.48 12.00 14.05
CA ILE A 27 -11.41 12.02 12.59
C ILE A 27 -12.34 10.94 12.06
N LYS A 28 -13.37 11.34 11.32
CA LYS A 28 -14.28 10.39 10.67
C LYS A 28 -13.79 10.09 9.26
N VAL A 29 -13.72 8.81 8.91
CA VAL A 29 -13.38 8.36 7.56
C VAL A 29 -14.54 7.56 7.02
N SER A 30 -14.89 7.81 5.76
CA SER A 30 -15.92 7.06 5.04
C SER A 30 -15.41 6.60 3.69
N ILE A 31 -15.86 5.43 3.25
CA ILE A 31 -15.43 4.82 1.99
C ILE A 31 -16.53 3.89 1.47
N LYS A 32 -16.76 3.86 0.16
CA LYS A 32 -17.68 2.88 -0.44
C LYS A 32 -16.95 1.58 -0.68
N LEU A 33 -17.39 0.54 0.00
CA LEU A 33 -16.80 -0.79 -0.08
C LEU A 33 -17.94 -1.81 -0.22
N ASN A 34 -17.80 -2.74 -1.16
CA ASN A 34 -18.80 -3.78 -1.35
C ASN A 34 -18.94 -4.62 -0.06
N SER A 35 -20.17 -4.76 0.46
CA SER A 35 -20.45 -5.54 1.68
C SER A 35 -20.27 -7.03 1.44
N VAL A 36 -19.60 -7.70 2.37
CA VAL A 36 -19.38 -9.13 2.31
C VAL A 36 -20.29 -9.80 3.33
N LEU A 37 -21.39 -10.41 2.87
CA LEU A 37 -21.94 -11.56 3.58
C LEU A 37 -22.52 -12.53 2.55
N THR A 38 -22.05 -13.77 2.68
CA THR A 38 -22.36 -15.01 1.95
C THR A 38 -21.69 -15.20 0.58
N LYS A 39 -20.47 -15.76 0.67
CA LYS A 39 -19.60 -16.39 -0.34
C LYS A 39 -18.49 -15.58 -1.02
N TRP A 40 -18.13 -14.37 -0.59
CA TRP A 40 -17.01 -13.65 -1.23
C TRP A 40 -16.27 -12.72 -0.25
N GLY A 41 -15.20 -13.23 0.38
CA GLY A 41 -14.28 -12.49 1.26
C GLY A 41 -14.44 -12.80 2.76
N GLU A 42 -13.35 -12.69 3.51
CA GLU A 42 -13.34 -12.65 4.98
C GLU A 42 -13.03 -11.22 5.40
N GLN A 43 -13.84 -10.69 6.32
CA GLN A 43 -13.58 -9.43 6.98
C GLN A 43 -13.15 -9.77 8.41
N GLU A 44 -11.97 -9.32 8.81
CA GLU A 44 -11.63 -9.26 10.23
C GLU A 44 -12.48 -8.16 10.88
N ASN A 45 -13.21 -8.48 11.94
CA ASN A 45 -14.04 -7.52 12.66
C ASN A 45 -13.13 -6.59 13.48
N PHE A 46 -13.10 -5.32 13.11
CA PHE A 46 -12.39 -4.27 13.83
C PHE A 46 -13.39 -3.32 14.49
N PRO A 47 -13.02 -2.65 15.60
CA PRO A 47 -13.92 -1.76 16.33
C PRO A 47 -14.22 -0.49 15.51
N ASP A 48 -15.48 -0.05 15.42
CA ASP A 48 -15.87 1.16 14.66
C ASP A 48 -15.23 2.48 15.16
N ASN A 49 -14.62 2.45 16.36
CA ASN A 49 -13.92 3.57 16.97
C ASN A 49 -12.56 3.12 17.50
N ILE A 50 -11.52 3.89 17.18
CA ILE A 50 -10.15 3.67 17.65
C ILE A 50 -9.63 4.95 18.27
N ASN A 51 -8.85 4.83 19.35
CA ASN A 51 -8.12 5.97 19.89
C ASN A 51 -6.70 5.91 19.36
N ILE A 52 -6.39 6.72 18.35
CA ILE A 52 -5.07 6.68 17.69
C ILE A 52 -3.91 7.05 18.62
N PHE A 53 -4.18 7.63 19.79
CA PHE A 53 -3.16 7.98 20.78
C PHE A 53 -2.85 6.84 21.76
N ASP A 54 -3.72 5.84 21.84
CA ASP A 54 -3.54 4.67 22.69
C ASP A 54 -2.43 3.78 22.13
N GLN A 55 -1.36 3.62 22.92
CA GLN A 55 -0.18 2.87 22.50
C GLN A 55 -0.41 1.38 22.42
N GLU A 56 -1.31 0.85 23.24
CA GLU A 56 -1.60 -0.59 23.29
C GLU A 56 -2.31 -1.08 22.02
N GLN A 57 -2.80 -0.15 21.18
CA GLN A 57 -3.47 -0.47 19.93
C GLN A 57 -2.50 -0.75 18.79
N TYR A 58 -1.21 -0.44 18.92
CA TYR A 58 -0.24 -0.63 17.83
C TYR A 58 0.59 -1.90 18.01
N GLN A 59 0.71 -2.65 16.92
CA GLN A 59 1.70 -3.72 16.77
C GLN A 59 3.05 -3.10 16.38
N HIS A 60 4.13 -3.64 16.92
CA HIS A 60 5.49 -3.17 16.70
C HIS A 60 6.35 -4.33 16.21
N ASP A 61 6.64 -4.37 14.91
CA ASP A 61 7.48 -5.41 14.30
C ASP A 61 8.95 -4.98 14.34
N GLY A 62 9.58 -5.01 15.52
CA GLY A 62 11.04 -4.79 15.71
C GLY A 62 11.58 -3.40 15.34
N ASN A 63 10.86 -2.66 14.51
CA ASN A 63 11.08 -1.30 14.08
C ASN A 63 10.20 -0.36 14.88
N SER A 64 10.68 0.86 15.04
CA SER A 64 10.07 1.90 15.86
C SER A 64 8.74 2.46 15.32
N ILE A 65 8.25 1.93 14.18
CA ILE A 65 6.97 2.26 13.58
C ILE A 65 5.90 1.30 14.10
N GLY A 66 4.85 1.85 14.71
CA GLY A 66 3.69 1.08 15.11
C GLY A 66 2.68 0.99 13.97
N TYR A 67 2.02 -0.15 13.78
CA TYR A 67 0.90 -0.28 12.85
C TYR A 67 -0.33 -0.90 13.50
N HIS A 68 -1.50 -0.51 13.02
CA HIS A 68 -2.78 -1.11 13.38
C HIS A 68 -3.60 -1.31 12.11
N SER A 69 -3.84 -2.56 11.70
CA SER A 69 -4.80 -2.85 10.64
C SER A 69 -6.21 -2.60 11.17
N TYR A 70 -6.98 -1.83 10.44
CA TYR A 70 -8.31 -1.37 10.85
C TYR A 70 -9.44 -1.95 9.99
N PHE A 71 -9.14 -2.28 8.75
CA PHE A 71 -10.10 -2.92 7.89
C PHE A 71 -9.36 -3.76 6.87
N ARG A 72 -9.72 -5.04 6.81
CA ARG A 72 -9.15 -5.98 5.86
C ARG A 72 -10.27 -6.71 5.12
N THR A 73 -10.17 -6.77 3.79
CA THR A 73 -11.07 -7.58 2.95
C THR A 73 -10.33 -8.06 1.71
N ARG A 74 -10.88 -9.09 1.06
CA ARG A 74 -10.44 -9.62 -0.24
C ARG A 74 -11.58 -9.56 -1.25
N TRP A 75 -11.29 -9.16 -2.49
CA TRP A 75 -12.26 -9.12 -3.60
C TRP A 75 -11.76 -9.85 -4.83
N ASP A 76 -12.57 -10.76 -5.34
CA ASP A 76 -12.15 -11.58 -6.48
C ASP A 76 -12.34 -10.86 -7.82
N ILE A 77 -11.32 -10.99 -8.67
CA ILE A 77 -11.30 -10.57 -10.07
C ILE A 77 -11.84 -11.73 -10.91
N LYS A 78 -12.90 -11.49 -11.69
CA LYS A 78 -13.51 -12.52 -12.55
C LYS A 78 -13.16 -12.32 -14.01
N GLY A 79 -13.11 -13.43 -14.75
CA GLY A 79 -13.01 -13.42 -16.20
C GLY A 79 -14.29 -12.90 -16.87
N THR A 80 -14.37 -13.01 -18.20
CA THR A 80 -15.51 -12.55 -19.02
C THR A 80 -16.85 -13.18 -18.59
N VAL A 81 -17.97 -12.59 -19.02
CA VAL A 81 -19.33 -13.08 -18.67
C VAL A 81 -19.52 -14.57 -18.95
N LEU A 82 -18.94 -15.07 -20.05
CA LEU A 82 -19.02 -16.47 -20.49
C LEU A 82 -18.09 -17.41 -19.70
N ARG A 83 -17.04 -16.88 -19.06
CA ARG A 83 -16.08 -17.65 -18.24
C ARG A 83 -15.89 -16.96 -16.89
N GLN A 84 -16.83 -17.20 -15.99
CA GLN A 84 -16.89 -16.57 -14.66
C GLN A 84 -15.91 -17.17 -13.63
N SER A 85 -14.86 -17.85 -14.07
CA SER A 85 -13.83 -18.36 -13.16
C SER A 85 -13.12 -17.20 -12.47
N GLU A 86 -12.79 -17.38 -11.19
CA GLU A 86 -11.86 -16.48 -10.48
C GLU A 86 -10.53 -16.47 -11.22
N LYS A 87 -9.98 -15.27 -11.40
CA LYS A 87 -8.73 -15.01 -12.11
C LYS A 87 -7.62 -14.58 -11.16
N SER A 88 -7.96 -13.75 -10.19
CA SER A 88 -7.10 -13.34 -9.08
C SER A 88 -8.00 -12.66 -8.05
N HIS A 89 -7.40 -11.93 -7.12
CA HIS A 89 -8.10 -11.15 -6.11
C HIS A 89 -7.31 -9.89 -5.74
N ILE A 90 -8.03 -8.91 -5.19
CA ILE A 90 -7.50 -7.69 -4.61
C ILE A 90 -7.65 -7.81 -3.10
N TYR A 91 -6.55 -7.79 -2.37
CA TYR A 91 -6.55 -7.53 -0.94
C TYR A 91 -6.67 -6.04 -0.70
N VAL A 92 -7.45 -5.69 0.31
CA VAL A 92 -7.65 -4.31 0.73
C VAL A 92 -7.31 -4.28 2.20
N ASN A 93 -6.39 -3.41 2.56
CA ASN A 93 -6.03 -3.17 3.94
C ASN A 93 -6.06 -1.66 4.17
N LEU A 94 -6.83 -1.26 5.16
CA LEU A 94 -6.74 0.06 5.74
C LEU A 94 -6.01 -0.06 7.06
N ALA A 95 -4.97 0.72 7.25
CA ALA A 95 -4.17 0.73 8.47
C ALA A 95 -3.92 2.15 8.96
N ILE A 96 -3.75 2.26 10.28
CA ILE A 96 -3.14 3.43 10.92
C ILE A 96 -1.70 3.09 11.20
N VAL A 97 -0.81 4.00 10.81
CA VAL A 97 0.60 3.85 11.07
C VAL A 97 1.07 5.01 11.94
N LYS A 98 1.79 4.65 12.99
CA LYS A 98 2.41 5.56 13.94
C LYS A 98 3.92 5.62 13.66
N GLY A 99 4.39 6.81 13.33
CA GLY A 99 5.80 7.11 13.15
C GLY A 99 6.57 7.33 14.46
N ASN A 100 7.85 7.64 14.30
CA ASN A 100 8.74 7.94 15.41
C ASN A 100 8.44 9.32 16.01
N LYS A 101 8.75 9.49 17.30
CA LYS A 101 8.63 10.80 17.95
C LYS A 101 9.50 11.84 17.26
N GLY A 102 8.91 12.99 16.92
CA GLY A 102 9.63 14.14 16.34
C GLY A 102 9.52 14.26 14.82
N GLN A 103 8.77 13.37 14.18
CA GLN A 103 8.36 13.54 12.78
C GLN A 103 7.13 14.44 12.73
N ASN A 104 7.01 15.28 11.70
CA ASN A 104 5.80 16.02 11.40
C ASN A 104 5.29 15.65 10.01
N PHE A 105 4.46 14.61 9.95
CA PHE A 105 3.89 14.11 8.71
C PHE A 105 2.90 15.07 8.05
N PHE A 106 2.45 16.13 8.71
CA PHE A 106 1.73 17.19 8.02
C PHE A 106 2.62 17.94 7.02
N ILE A 107 3.94 17.88 7.16
CA ILE A 107 4.90 18.30 6.16
C ILE A 107 5.07 17.16 5.15
N PRO A 108 4.60 17.31 3.89
CA PRO A 108 4.54 16.20 2.94
C PRO A 108 5.89 15.54 2.64
N GLU A 109 6.97 16.32 2.66
CA GLU A 109 8.34 15.85 2.38
C GLU A 109 8.83 14.90 3.46
N GLN A 110 8.59 15.21 4.75
CA GLN A 110 8.96 14.34 5.86
C GLN A 110 8.20 13.01 5.82
N LEU A 111 6.92 13.03 5.41
CA LEU A 111 6.15 11.81 5.20
C LEU A 111 6.75 10.97 4.06
N GLN A 112 7.06 11.61 2.92
CA GLN A 112 7.69 10.91 1.79
C GLN A 112 9.06 10.33 2.17
N GLU A 113 9.90 11.06 2.88
CA GLU A 113 11.20 10.60 3.39
C GLU A 113 11.05 9.38 4.29
N THR A 114 10.11 9.43 5.24
CA THR A 114 9.84 8.32 6.17
C THR A 114 9.41 7.07 5.41
N ILE A 115 8.48 7.20 4.46
CA ILE A 115 7.99 6.06 3.66
C ILE A 115 9.11 5.49 2.80
N THR A 116 9.92 6.36 2.20
CA THR A 116 11.06 5.94 1.40
C THR A 116 12.03 5.14 2.26
N LEU A 117 12.43 5.67 3.42
CA LEU A 117 13.35 5.01 4.35
C LEU A 117 12.83 3.65 4.83
N GLU A 118 11.55 3.57 5.19
CA GLU A 118 10.94 2.32 5.68
C GLU A 118 10.78 1.28 4.59
N ASN A 119 10.48 1.70 3.36
CA ASN A 119 10.55 0.79 2.24
C ASN A 119 11.98 0.27 2.09
N HIS A 120 13.01 1.13 2.07
CA HIS A 120 14.43 0.70 1.94
C HIS A 120 14.82 -0.35 2.99
N LYS A 121 14.46 -0.15 4.27
CA LYS A 121 14.75 -1.13 5.32
C LYS A 121 14.18 -2.51 5.03
N ARG A 122 13.01 -2.60 4.39
CA ARG A 122 12.41 -3.90 4.01
C ARG A 122 13.18 -4.63 2.89
N PHE A 123 14.05 -3.95 2.15
CA PHE A 123 14.94 -4.58 1.16
C PHE A 123 16.21 -5.14 1.82
N ASP A 124 16.69 -4.49 2.87
CA ASP A 124 18.00 -4.79 3.50
C ASP A 124 17.90 -5.81 4.65
N ASP A 125 16.70 -6.31 4.96
CA ASP A 125 16.46 -7.23 6.09
C ASP A 125 16.16 -8.65 5.60
N ASP A 126 17.17 -9.52 5.70
CA ASP A 126 17.13 -10.96 5.37
C ASP A 126 16.03 -11.75 6.13
N SER A 127 15.41 -11.17 7.16
CA SER A 127 14.33 -11.81 7.94
C SER A 127 12.93 -11.64 7.33
N TYR A 128 12.76 -10.71 6.37
CA TYR A 128 11.52 -10.62 5.62
C TYR A 128 11.48 -11.73 4.57
N TYR A 129 10.50 -12.63 4.66
CA TYR A 129 10.21 -13.68 3.66
C TYR A 129 9.79 -13.12 2.27
N LEU A 130 9.99 -11.83 2.02
CA LEU A 130 9.84 -11.10 0.77
C LEU A 130 11.22 -10.94 0.17
N ASN A 131 11.48 -11.48 -1.03
CA ASN A 131 12.83 -11.41 -1.58
C ASN A 131 13.16 -10.00 -2.11
N VAL A 132 12.16 -9.26 -2.60
CA VAL A 132 12.33 -7.88 -3.10
C VAL A 132 10.97 -7.16 -3.01
N THR A 133 10.87 -6.08 -2.23
CA THR A 133 9.84 -5.04 -2.50
C THR A 133 10.44 -4.06 -3.52
N ALA A 134 9.72 -3.27 -4.31
CA ALA A 134 10.32 -2.23 -5.16
C ALA A 134 9.36 -1.04 -5.30
N LEU A 135 9.80 0.13 -4.82
CA LEU A 135 9.02 1.38 -4.94
C LEU A 135 9.14 1.92 -6.37
N LYS A 136 8.08 1.82 -7.17
CA LYS A 136 8.09 2.18 -8.61
C LYS A 136 7.57 3.56 -8.93
N GLU A 137 6.51 3.98 -8.24
CA GLU A 137 5.86 5.27 -8.43
C GLU A 137 5.73 5.91 -7.06
N CYS A 138 5.96 7.22 -6.96
CA CYS A 138 5.75 7.97 -5.74
C CYS A 138 5.37 9.40 -6.13
N LYS A 139 4.13 9.80 -5.85
CA LYS A 139 3.62 11.12 -6.25
C LYS A 139 2.53 11.63 -5.32
N HIS A 140 2.40 12.94 -5.24
CA HIS A 140 1.27 13.56 -4.57
C HIS A 140 0.01 13.53 -5.46
N VAL A 141 -1.13 13.18 -4.86
CA VAL A 141 -2.44 13.22 -5.51
C VAL A 141 -3.48 13.83 -4.58
N SER A 142 -4.41 14.61 -5.11
CA SER A 142 -5.51 15.19 -4.36
C SER A 142 -6.81 14.45 -4.69
N ILE A 143 -7.51 13.98 -3.67
CA ILE A 143 -8.78 13.25 -3.80
C ILE A 143 -9.73 13.77 -2.72
N ASN A 144 -10.91 14.26 -3.11
CA ASN A 144 -11.96 14.74 -2.21
C ASN A 144 -11.43 15.66 -1.09
N ASP A 145 -10.71 16.72 -1.47
CA ASP A 145 -10.13 17.73 -0.58
C ASP A 145 -9.06 17.22 0.40
N ALA A 146 -8.64 15.96 0.29
CA ALA A 146 -7.50 15.39 1.00
C ALA A 146 -6.31 15.19 0.04
N ASN A 147 -5.11 15.48 0.54
CA ASN A 147 -3.86 15.24 -0.17
C ASN A 147 -3.26 13.91 0.28
N TYR A 148 -2.91 13.08 -0.69
CA TYR A 148 -2.31 11.78 -0.48
C TYR A 148 -0.92 11.74 -1.11
N LEU A 149 -0.02 10.98 -0.48
CA LEU A 149 1.11 10.39 -1.20
C LEU A 149 0.64 9.04 -1.74
N PHE A 150 0.70 8.89 -3.06
CA PHE A 150 0.42 7.64 -3.74
C PHE A 150 1.73 6.98 -4.15
N TYR A 151 1.84 5.68 -3.91
CA TYR A 151 2.95 4.90 -4.42
C TYR A 151 2.56 3.48 -4.80
N VAL A 152 3.44 2.86 -5.59
CA VAL A 152 3.32 1.48 -6.03
C VAL A 152 4.51 0.69 -5.52
N ASN A 153 4.24 -0.42 -4.86
CA ASN A 153 5.22 -1.42 -4.47
C ASN A 153 5.03 -2.68 -5.30
N ASP A 154 6.05 -3.11 -6.03
CA ASP A 154 6.11 -4.49 -6.50
C ASP A 154 6.69 -5.36 -5.40
N ILE A 155 6.17 -6.56 -5.21
CA ILE A 155 6.59 -7.46 -4.14
C ILE A 155 6.82 -8.84 -4.76
N GLU A 156 8.09 -9.25 -4.79
CA GLU A 156 8.53 -10.57 -5.24
C GLU A 156 8.55 -11.54 -4.06
N TYR A 157 7.79 -12.62 -4.17
CA TYR A 157 7.73 -13.66 -3.15
C TYR A 157 8.52 -14.89 -3.61
N CYS A 158 9.37 -15.41 -2.74
CA CYS A 158 10.20 -16.57 -3.04
C CYS A 158 9.40 -17.88 -3.25
N ALA A 159 8.18 -17.96 -2.69
CA ALA A 159 7.37 -19.18 -2.63
C ALA A 159 5.94 -19.02 -3.19
N THR A 160 5.55 -17.80 -3.60
CA THR A 160 4.22 -17.48 -4.13
C THR A 160 4.35 -16.54 -5.32
N ALA A 161 3.27 -16.34 -6.06
CA ALA A 161 3.31 -15.39 -7.18
C ALA A 161 3.55 -13.96 -6.69
N ASP A 162 4.34 -13.21 -7.47
CA ASP A 162 4.59 -11.78 -7.25
C ASP A 162 3.28 -11.02 -7.06
N SER A 163 3.36 -9.89 -6.37
CA SER A 163 2.22 -9.02 -6.17
C SER A 163 2.58 -7.57 -6.40
N GLN A 164 1.55 -6.75 -6.56
CA GLN A 164 1.68 -5.31 -6.68
C GLN A 164 0.71 -4.65 -5.71
N ASP A 165 1.26 -3.78 -4.87
CA ASP A 165 0.52 -2.99 -3.89
C ASP A 165 0.38 -1.55 -4.39
N TYR A 166 -0.87 -1.11 -4.50
CA TYR A 166 -1.21 0.29 -4.73
C TYR A 166 -1.52 0.92 -3.37
N VAL A 167 -0.73 1.91 -2.97
CA VAL A 167 -0.81 2.48 -1.62
C VAL A 167 -1.08 3.97 -1.66
N TRP A 168 -2.10 4.41 -0.95
CA TRP A 168 -2.38 5.81 -0.69
C TRP A 168 -2.22 6.09 0.79
N ILE A 169 -1.45 7.11 1.13
CA ILE A 169 -1.30 7.55 2.52
C ILE A 169 -1.68 9.01 2.66
N THR A 170 -2.27 9.36 3.79
CA THR A 170 -2.52 10.76 4.16
C THR A 170 -2.20 10.95 5.65
N PRO A 171 -1.49 12.03 6.01
CA PRO A 171 -1.23 12.31 7.41
C PRO A 171 -2.54 12.68 8.12
N ILE A 172 -2.70 12.18 9.34
CA ILE A 172 -3.88 12.47 10.20
C ILE A 172 -3.48 13.25 11.46
N THR A 173 -2.24 13.06 11.93
CA THR A 173 -1.58 13.89 12.95
C THR A 173 -0.12 14.08 12.56
N GLU A 174 0.66 14.84 13.33
CA GLU A 174 2.12 14.97 13.12
C GLU A 174 2.85 13.62 13.13
N ASN A 175 2.40 12.65 13.93
CA ASN A 175 3.08 11.36 14.09
C ASN A 175 2.27 10.16 13.57
N HIS A 176 1.12 10.39 12.93
CA HIS A 176 0.26 9.32 12.44
C HIS A 176 -0.20 9.59 11.01
N TYR A 177 -0.21 8.55 10.19
CA TYR A 177 -0.82 8.58 8.86
C TYR A 177 -1.79 7.41 8.68
N LEU A 178 -2.81 7.65 7.86
CA LEU A 178 -3.76 6.66 7.38
C LEU A 178 -3.20 6.06 6.10
N GLN A 179 -3.26 4.74 5.97
CA GLN A 179 -2.76 3.99 4.82
C GLN A 179 -3.87 3.12 4.22
N PHE A 180 -4.14 3.30 2.93
CA PHE A 180 -5.01 2.46 2.13
C PHE A 180 -4.14 1.64 1.17
N THR A 181 -4.07 0.34 1.36
CA THR A 181 -3.31 -0.60 0.54
C THR A 181 -4.26 -1.49 -0.25
N PHE A 182 -4.03 -1.58 -1.56
CA PHE A 182 -4.70 -2.52 -2.44
C PHE A 182 -3.66 -3.44 -3.09
N GLY A 183 -3.60 -4.69 -2.65
CA GLY A 183 -2.63 -5.68 -3.15
C GLY A 183 -3.25 -6.63 -4.15
N VAL A 184 -2.60 -6.85 -5.30
CA VAL A 184 -3.03 -7.81 -6.32
C VAL A 184 -1.92 -8.79 -6.64
N THR A 185 -2.25 -10.08 -6.69
CA THR A 185 -1.31 -11.11 -7.16
C THR A 185 -1.15 -11.03 -8.68
N ASN A 186 0.07 -10.84 -9.14
CA ASN A 186 0.49 -10.70 -10.54
C ASN A 186 0.67 -12.08 -11.22
N ASN A 187 -0.45 -12.75 -11.47
CA ASN A 187 -0.48 -13.99 -12.24
C ASN A 187 -0.71 -13.76 -13.74
N THR A 188 -0.58 -14.82 -14.55
CA THR A 188 -0.74 -14.76 -16.01
C THR A 188 -2.11 -14.29 -16.48
N ASP A 189 -3.15 -14.43 -15.65
CA ASP A 189 -4.52 -14.03 -15.99
C ASP A 189 -4.78 -12.52 -15.78
N VAL A 190 -3.96 -11.83 -14.98
CA VAL A 190 -4.18 -10.41 -14.59
C VAL A 190 -3.01 -9.49 -14.97
N ARG A 191 -1.83 -10.03 -15.28
CA ARG A 191 -0.63 -9.25 -15.64
C ARG A 191 -0.86 -8.18 -16.70
N ASP A 192 -1.55 -8.52 -17.78
CA ASP A 192 -1.84 -7.59 -18.89
C ASP A 192 -2.96 -6.57 -18.56
N HIS A 193 -3.50 -6.64 -17.34
CA HIS A 193 -4.63 -5.86 -16.88
C HIS A 193 -4.35 -5.08 -15.60
N LEU A 194 -3.09 -4.99 -15.16
CA LEU A 194 -2.69 -4.27 -13.93
C LEU A 194 -3.12 -2.81 -13.95
N GLU A 195 -3.08 -2.13 -15.10
CA GLU A 195 -3.57 -0.74 -15.20
C GLU A 195 -5.08 -0.66 -14.92
N THR A 196 -5.87 -1.61 -15.41
CA THR A 196 -7.31 -1.67 -15.13
C THR A 196 -7.57 -1.98 -13.64
N VAL A 197 -6.70 -2.76 -12.99
CA VAL A 197 -6.77 -2.98 -11.53
C VAL A 197 -6.47 -1.66 -10.79
N LYS A 198 -5.43 -0.94 -11.18
CA LYS A 198 -5.09 0.38 -10.62
C LYS A 198 -6.23 1.38 -10.77
N ASP A 199 -6.87 1.43 -11.93
CA ASP A 199 -8.05 2.28 -12.19
C ASP A 199 -9.22 1.94 -11.27
N TYR A 200 -9.47 0.65 -11.05
CA TYR A 200 -10.51 0.21 -10.12
C TYR A 200 -10.20 0.60 -8.67
N CYS A 201 -8.96 0.38 -8.20
CA CYS A 201 -8.52 0.84 -6.87
C CYS A 201 -8.61 2.36 -6.72
N THR A 202 -8.23 3.10 -7.76
CA THR A 202 -8.37 4.56 -7.81
C THR A 202 -9.83 4.99 -7.73
N SER A 203 -10.73 4.28 -8.41
CA SER A 203 -12.18 4.53 -8.34
C SER A 203 -12.74 4.33 -6.93
N ILE A 204 -12.18 3.41 -6.14
CA ILE A 204 -12.52 3.24 -4.72
C ILE A 204 -12.01 4.40 -3.90
N MET A 205 -10.74 4.79 -4.10
CA MET A 205 -10.14 5.93 -3.43
C MET A 205 -10.90 7.23 -3.70
N GLN A 206 -11.45 7.42 -4.90
CA GLN A 206 -12.34 8.54 -5.23
C GLN A 206 -13.65 8.56 -4.42
N THR A 207 -13.98 7.49 -3.69
CA THR A 207 -15.12 7.46 -2.76
C THR A 207 -14.74 7.76 -1.31
N VAL A 208 -13.44 7.87 -1.01
CA VAL A 208 -12.95 8.14 0.34
C VAL A 208 -13.27 9.58 0.72
N GLN A 209 -13.85 9.75 1.90
CA GLN A 209 -14.10 11.04 2.52
C GLN A 209 -13.46 11.03 3.90
N ILE A 210 -12.69 12.08 4.21
CA ILE A 210 -12.05 12.24 5.52
C ILE A 210 -12.51 13.57 6.10
N ASP A 211 -13.32 13.49 7.15
CA ASP A 211 -13.80 14.64 7.88
C ASP A 211 -12.78 14.98 8.97
N PHE A 212 -11.83 15.85 8.65
CA PHE A 212 -10.88 16.37 9.63
C PHE A 212 -11.54 17.38 10.57
N PRO A 213 -11.33 17.27 11.90
CA PRO A 213 -11.76 18.29 12.84
C PRO A 213 -10.97 19.60 12.64
N ASP A 214 -11.53 20.71 13.10
CA ASP A 214 -10.97 22.05 12.83
C ASP A 214 -9.54 22.23 13.33
N TRP A 215 -9.18 21.59 14.45
CA TRP A 215 -7.81 21.68 14.98
C TRP A 215 -6.81 20.99 14.04
N VAL A 216 -7.13 19.82 13.48
CA VAL A 216 -6.28 19.15 12.49
C VAL A 216 -6.13 20.00 11.23
N LYS A 217 -7.22 20.61 10.76
CA LYS A 217 -7.18 21.51 9.60
C LYS A 217 -6.27 22.71 9.85
N ARG A 218 -6.33 23.31 11.05
CA ARG A 218 -5.45 24.40 11.47
C ARG A 218 -3.99 23.95 11.52
N GLU A 219 -3.69 22.80 12.12
CA GLU A 219 -2.32 22.28 12.20
C GLU A 219 -1.73 21.96 10.83
N LYS A 220 -2.51 21.33 9.94
CA LYS A 220 -2.13 21.11 8.54
C LYS A 220 -1.82 22.44 7.83
N ALA A 221 -2.64 23.46 8.04
CA ALA A 221 -2.43 24.78 7.45
C ALA A 221 -1.17 25.47 8.00
N ILE A 222 -0.92 25.35 9.31
CA ILE A 222 0.30 25.88 9.95
C ILE A 222 1.52 25.16 9.39
N ALA A 223 1.52 23.83 9.35
CA ALA A 223 2.62 23.03 8.81
C ALA A 223 2.92 23.38 7.34
N ALA A 224 1.88 23.59 6.52
CA ALA A 224 2.02 24.03 5.14
C ALA A 224 2.58 25.47 5.00
N SER A 225 2.49 26.29 6.04
CA SER A 225 2.99 27.67 6.06
C SER A 225 4.44 27.83 6.52
N VAL A 226 5.06 26.76 7.04
CA VAL A 226 6.48 26.77 7.44
C VAL A 226 7.35 26.87 6.18
N SER A 227 8.14 27.94 6.03
CA SER A 227 9.04 28.11 4.87
C SER A 227 10.22 27.13 4.95
N LYS A 228 10.65 26.66 3.77
CA LYS A 228 11.76 25.71 3.57
C LYS A 228 13.16 26.23 3.93
N ASP A 229 13.30 27.40 4.55
CA ASP A 229 14.61 28.06 4.73
C ASP A 229 15.40 27.59 5.96
N ILE A 230 15.25 26.34 6.35
CA ILE A 230 16.23 25.65 7.19
C ILE A 230 16.77 24.48 6.38
N ASN A 231 17.82 24.79 5.61
CA ASN A 231 18.82 23.90 5.01
C ASN A 231 18.45 22.40 4.92
N GLN A 232 18.13 21.93 3.72
CA GLN A 232 18.66 20.64 3.24
C GLN A 232 18.71 20.66 1.71
N GLY A 233 19.92 20.91 1.21
CA GLY A 233 20.28 20.62 -0.15
C GLY A 233 20.32 19.11 -0.37
N VAL A 234 19.67 18.66 -1.41
CA VAL A 234 20.14 17.74 -2.47
C VAL A 234 18.87 17.36 -3.21
N ALA A 235 18.81 17.73 -4.49
CA ALA A 235 17.83 17.17 -5.40
C ALA A 235 17.98 15.64 -5.35
N MET A 236 16.99 14.93 -4.81
CA MET A 236 16.92 13.49 -4.98
C MET A 236 16.69 13.24 -6.47
N GLU A 237 17.79 12.95 -7.19
CA GLU A 237 17.70 12.31 -8.49
C GLU A 237 16.87 11.03 -8.34
N PRO A 238 16.01 10.71 -9.33
CA PRO A 238 15.33 9.42 -9.31
C PRO A 238 16.40 8.32 -9.29
N LEU A 239 16.35 7.45 -8.28
CA LEU A 239 17.08 6.18 -8.25
C LEU A 239 16.54 5.30 -9.38
N ILE A 240 16.92 5.63 -10.62
CA ILE A 240 16.89 4.71 -11.74
C ILE A 240 18.04 3.75 -11.45
N TRP A 241 17.69 2.54 -11.02
CA TRP A 241 18.63 1.43 -11.05
C TRP A 241 19.17 1.31 -12.47
N LYS A 242 20.44 1.67 -12.66
CA LYS A 242 21.21 1.23 -13.81
C LYS A 242 21.20 -0.30 -13.76
N ARG A 243 20.43 -0.92 -14.64
CA ARG A 243 20.77 -2.27 -15.12
C ARG A 243 22.11 -2.14 -15.83
N GLU A 244 23.19 -2.54 -15.17
CA GLU A 244 24.31 -3.09 -15.92
C GLU A 244 24.09 -4.60 -16.04
N ALA A 245 24.20 -5.06 -17.29
CA ALA A 245 24.10 -6.43 -17.80
C ALA A 245 22.70 -6.99 -18.12
N GLU A 246 22.48 -7.13 -19.44
CA GLU A 246 21.53 -8.04 -20.08
C GLU A 246 21.93 -9.51 -19.83
N THR A 247 21.71 -10.09 -18.66
CA THR A 247 21.75 -11.57 -18.51
C THR A 247 21.06 -12.06 -17.24
N GLY A 248 20.04 -12.89 -17.40
CA GLY A 248 19.62 -13.92 -16.44
C GLY A 248 18.72 -13.47 -15.29
N SER A 249 17.73 -14.30 -14.96
CA SER A 249 16.89 -14.10 -13.77
C SER A 249 17.65 -14.49 -12.50
N TYR A 250 17.17 -14.08 -11.32
CA TYR A 250 17.74 -14.44 -10.01
C TYR A 250 17.99 -15.95 -9.81
N LEU A 251 17.21 -16.80 -10.49
CA LEU A 251 17.40 -18.25 -10.48
C LEU A 251 18.71 -18.69 -11.14
N ASP A 252 19.22 -17.93 -12.12
CA ASP A 252 20.50 -18.19 -12.78
C ASP A 252 21.67 -17.89 -11.83
N PHE A 253 21.55 -16.83 -11.03
CA PHE A 253 22.54 -16.45 -10.01
C PHE A 253 22.64 -17.49 -8.88
N LYS A 254 21.50 -18.02 -8.43
CA LYS A 254 21.46 -19.05 -7.37
C LYS A 254 22.04 -20.39 -7.85
N ARG A 255 21.89 -20.71 -9.13
CA ARG A 255 22.51 -21.88 -9.76
C ARG A 255 24.03 -21.72 -9.87
N GLU A 256 24.52 -20.57 -10.34
CA GLU A 256 25.97 -20.30 -10.42
C GLU A 256 26.65 -20.30 -9.05
N ALA A 257 25.99 -19.73 -8.03
CA ALA A 257 26.50 -19.75 -6.66
C ALA A 257 26.58 -21.19 -6.10
N SER A 258 25.57 -22.02 -6.40
CA SER A 258 25.55 -23.44 -5.99
C SER A 258 26.58 -24.29 -6.74
N GLU A 259 26.85 -24.00 -8.01
CA GLU A 259 27.86 -24.69 -8.81
C GLU A 259 29.29 -24.31 -8.38
N LYS A 260 29.54 -23.04 -8.03
CA LYS A 260 30.82 -22.60 -7.46
C LYS A 260 31.08 -23.18 -6.08
N ALA A 261 30.05 -23.30 -5.24
CA ALA A 261 30.17 -23.95 -3.94
C ALA A 261 30.57 -25.43 -4.08
N LYS A 262 29.97 -26.16 -5.03
CA LYS A 262 30.32 -27.56 -5.31
C LYS A 262 31.74 -27.74 -5.86
N GLN A 263 32.19 -26.84 -6.73
CA GLN A 263 33.58 -26.89 -7.24
C GLN A 263 34.63 -26.64 -6.15
N THR A 264 34.27 -25.91 -5.10
CA THR A 264 35.17 -25.63 -3.96
C THR A 264 35.23 -26.81 -2.98
N GLU A 265 34.19 -27.65 -2.93
CA GLU A 265 34.18 -28.89 -2.15
C GLU A 265 34.89 -30.05 -2.87
N GLU A 266 34.91 -30.07 -4.21
CA GLU A 266 35.61 -31.11 -4.99
C GLU A 266 37.12 -30.88 -5.15
N GLN A 267 37.64 -29.72 -4.71
CA GLN A 267 39.08 -29.39 -4.74
C GLN A 267 39.78 -29.44 -3.38
N ASN A 268 39.10 -29.87 -2.31
CA ASN A 268 39.68 -30.08 -0.97
C ASN A 268 39.75 -31.58 -0.60
#